data_AF-A0A1F6GY28-F1
#
_entry.id   AF-A0A1F6GY28-F1
#
_cell.length_a   1.000
_cell.length_b   1.000
_cell.length_c   1.000
_cell.angle_alpha   90.00
_cell.angle_beta   90.00
_cell.angle_gamma   90.00
#
_symmetry.space_group_name_H-M   'P 1'
#
loop_
_entity.id
_entity.type
_entity.pdbx_description
1 polymer ?
#
loop_
_entity_poly.entity_id
_entity_poly.type
_entity_poly.pdbx_seq_one_letter_code
_entity_poly.pdbx_strand_id
1 'polypeptide(L)'
;MKKAYFLQSFLLLLGTLFAWFTVYTDFNRFYNIYHSLTRIQNCIVPNPITTPCFYGAFAFLGAFIWSLYILRTSNEKKIKHQKFLSIFLIGGTIFAWFNLSIEIYNFYAQKVGSKLSCSGVATDNIFTTACFIGSMIFLVSLITALTIYRKNKNKKNDT
;
A
#
# COMPACT_ATOMS: atom_id res chain seq x y z
N MET A 1 21.48 -13.41 -5.39
CA MET A 1 20.07 -12.97 -5.64
C MET A 1 19.14 -13.18 -4.45
N LYS A 2 19.35 -14.19 -3.58
CA LYS A 2 18.55 -14.37 -2.35
C LYS A 2 18.38 -13.07 -1.54
N LYS A 3 19.47 -12.31 -1.32
CA LYS A 3 19.44 -11.02 -0.62
C LYS A 3 18.42 -10.01 -1.19
N ALA A 4 18.23 -9.95 -2.51
CA ALA A 4 17.30 -9.01 -3.13
C ALA A 4 15.84 -9.41 -2.90
N TYR A 5 15.51 -10.71 -2.94
CA TYR A 5 14.18 -11.19 -2.59
C TYR A 5 13.87 -10.97 -1.10
N PHE A 6 14.86 -11.16 -0.21
CA PHE A 6 14.70 -10.83 1.20
C PHE A 6 14.43 -9.33 1.42
N LEU A 7 15.16 -8.45 0.72
CA LEU A 7 14.90 -7.02 0.75
C LEU A 7 13.47 -6.68 0.28
N GLN A 8 13.01 -7.31 -0.81
CA GLN A 8 11.64 -7.15 -1.29
C GLN A 8 10.62 -7.54 -0.21
N SER A 9 10.78 -8.72 0.40
CA SER A 9 9.88 -9.17 1.46
C SER A 9 9.92 -8.28 2.69
N PHE A 10 11.09 -7.75 3.04
CA PHE A 10 11.24 -6.80 4.14
C PHE A 10 10.51 -5.48 3.87
N LEU A 11 10.66 -4.90 2.68
CA LEU A 11 9.94 -3.68 2.29
C LEU A 11 8.42 -3.88 2.31
N LEU A 12 7.95 -5.02 1.80
CA LEU A 12 6.52 -5.37 1.80
C LEU A 12 5.98 -5.65 3.20
N LEU A 13 6.80 -6.20 4.10
CA LEU A 13 6.47 -6.35 5.51
C LEU A 13 6.29 -4.97 6.17
N LEU A 14 7.22 -4.04 5.97
CA LEU A 14 7.10 -2.68 6.48
C LEU A 14 5.83 -2.00 5.97
N GLY A 15 5.53 -2.13 4.67
CA GLY A 15 4.28 -1.62 4.08
C GLY A 15 3.03 -2.24 4.71
N THR A 16 3.05 -3.55 4.96
CA THR A 16 1.94 -4.27 5.60
C THR A 16 1.73 -3.80 7.03
N LEU A 17 2.80 -3.72 7.83
CA LEU A 17 2.73 -3.24 9.21
C LEU A 17 2.21 -1.80 9.27
N PHE A 18 2.75 -0.92 8.44
CA PHE A 18 2.32 0.47 8.37
C PHE A 18 0.84 0.62 7.98
N ALA A 19 0.41 -0.08 6.93
CA ALA A 19 -0.95 0.02 6.43
C ALA A 19 -1.97 -0.55 7.43
N TRP A 20 -1.68 -1.70 8.04
CA TRP A 20 -2.55 -2.29 9.05
C TRP A 20 -2.58 -1.50 10.36
N PHE A 21 -1.46 -0.89 10.76
CA PHE A 21 -1.45 0.04 11.88
C PHE A 21 -2.37 1.23 11.62
N THR A 22 -2.31 1.82 10.43
CA THR A 22 -3.21 2.93 10.02
C THR A 22 -4.67 2.49 10.04
N VAL A 23 -4.99 1.34 9.44
CA VAL A 23 -6.35 0.79 9.44
C VAL A 23 -6.85 0.56 10.87
N TYR A 24 -6.01 -0.01 11.74
CA TYR A 24 -6.36 -0.20 13.15
C TYR A 24 -6.65 1.12 13.86
N THR A 25 -5.82 2.16 13.67
CA THR A 25 -6.07 3.47 14.27
C THR A 25 -7.36 4.10 13.76
N ASP A 26 -7.68 3.90 12.48
CA ASP A 26 -8.90 4.42 11.86
C ASP A 26 -10.15 3.70 12.42
N PHE A 27 -10.10 2.38 12.56
CA PHE A 27 -11.15 1.60 13.23
C PHE A 27 -11.34 1.99 14.69
N ASN A 28 -10.25 2.13 15.44
CA ASN A 28 -10.32 2.51 16.84
C ASN A 28 -10.96 3.90 17.00
N ARG A 29 -10.57 4.86 16.15
CA ARG A 29 -11.18 6.20 16.16
C ARG A 29 -12.65 6.18 15.76
N PHE A 30 -13.00 5.44 14.71
CA PHE A 30 -14.40 5.29 14.27
C PHE A 30 -15.26 4.69 15.39
N TYR A 31 -14.77 3.63 16.03
CA TYR A 31 -15.45 2.97 17.15
C TYR A 31 -15.61 3.89 18.35
N ASN A 32 -14.60 4.70 18.70
CA ASN A 32 -14.68 5.64 19.82
C ASN A 32 -15.70 6.78 19.58
N ILE A 33 -16.01 7.11 18.32
CA ILE A 33 -16.99 8.15 17.97
C ILE A 33 -18.41 7.57 17.88
N TYR A 34 -18.57 6.39 17.26
CA TYR A 34 -19.89 5.85 16.91
C TYR A 34 -20.31 4.64 17.75
N HIS A 35 -19.43 4.09 18.59
CA HIS A 35 -19.62 2.86 19.38
C HIS A 35 -20.15 1.66 18.57
N SER A 36 -19.93 1.67 17.26
CA SER A 36 -20.39 0.66 16.32
C SER A 36 -19.43 0.54 15.14
N LEU A 37 -19.21 -0.69 14.67
CA LEU A 37 -18.36 -0.98 13.50
C LEU A 37 -19.16 -1.11 12.20
N THR A 38 -20.47 -1.35 12.29
CA THR A 38 -21.34 -1.65 11.15
C THR A 38 -22.10 -0.44 10.63
N ARG A 39 -21.92 0.74 11.26
CA ARG A 39 -22.53 1.98 10.79
C ARG A 39 -21.80 2.44 9.52
N ILE A 40 -22.53 2.49 8.40
CA ILE A 40 -21.98 2.86 7.09
C ILE A 40 -22.62 4.17 6.57
N GLN A 41 -23.84 4.50 7.02
CA GLN A 41 -24.60 5.67 6.56
C GLN A 41 -24.68 6.77 7.64
N ASN A 42 -24.87 8.02 7.19
CA ASN A 42 -25.02 9.20 8.05
C ASN A 42 -23.89 9.38 9.08
N CYS A 43 -22.64 9.26 8.62
CA CYS A 43 -21.45 9.47 9.43
C CYS A 43 -20.67 10.69 8.91
N ILE A 44 -20.20 11.53 9.83
CA ILE A 44 -19.32 12.68 9.55
C ILE A 44 -17.92 12.17 9.15
N VAL A 45 -17.46 11.10 9.80
CA VAL A 45 -16.23 10.38 9.45
C VAL A 45 -16.62 9.10 8.70
N PRO A 46 -16.06 8.82 7.51
CA PRO A 46 -16.38 7.61 6.77
C PRO A 46 -15.97 6.35 7.53
N ASN A 47 -16.70 5.26 7.33
CA ASN A 47 -16.33 3.96 7.88
C ASN A 47 -14.99 3.51 7.26
N PRO A 48 -14.00 3.05 8.04
CA PRO A 48 -12.70 2.63 7.52
C PRO A 48 -12.78 1.61 6.38
N ILE A 49 -13.79 0.73 6.36
CA ILE A 49 -13.99 -0.28 5.31
C ILE A 49 -14.22 0.37 3.93
N THR A 50 -14.80 1.57 3.89
CA THR A 50 -15.06 2.30 2.64
C THR A 50 -13.89 3.19 2.22
N THR A 51 -12.79 3.21 2.98
CA THR A 51 -11.64 4.07 2.70
C THR A 51 -10.62 3.36 1.78
N PRO A 52 -9.90 4.11 0.92
CA PRO A 52 -8.83 3.54 0.10
C PRO A 52 -7.72 2.86 0.92
N CYS A 53 -7.44 3.33 2.13
CA CYS A 53 -6.43 2.79 3.04
C CYS A 53 -6.68 1.32 3.39
N PHE A 54 -7.94 0.95 3.61
CA PHE A 54 -8.33 -0.43 3.90
C PHE A 54 -7.95 -1.38 2.77
N TYR A 55 -8.32 -1.04 1.53
CA TYR A 55 -7.96 -1.84 0.35
C TYR A 55 -6.45 -1.85 0.09
N GLY A 56 -5.76 -0.74 0.37
CA GLY A 56 -4.30 -0.66 0.33
C GLY A 56 -3.61 -1.63 1.30
N ALA A 57 -4.15 -1.79 2.52
CA ALA A 57 -3.61 -2.72 3.51
C ALA A 57 -3.72 -4.18 3.07
N PHE A 58 -4.85 -4.58 2.46
CA PHE A 58 -4.98 -5.90 1.85
C PHE A 58 -4.04 -6.10 0.66
N ALA A 59 -3.85 -5.06 -0.16
CA ALA A 59 -2.91 -5.14 -1.26
C ALA A 59 -1.46 -5.35 -0.77
N PHE A 60 -1.02 -4.63 0.26
CA PHE A 60 0.29 -4.86 0.88
C PHE A 60 0.42 -6.27 1.45
N LEU A 61 -0.58 -6.74 2.20
CA LEU A 61 -0.59 -8.08 2.77
C LEU A 61 -0.49 -9.16 1.69
N GLY A 62 -1.30 -9.05 0.64
CA GLY A 62 -1.28 -9.95 -0.51
C GLY A 62 0.09 -9.97 -1.19
N ALA A 63 0.68 -8.80 -1.45
CA ALA A 63 2.03 -8.70 -2.01
C ALA A 63 3.09 -9.32 -1.09
N PHE A 64 3.00 -9.08 0.23
CA PHE A 64 3.93 -9.63 1.21
C PHE A 64 3.87 -11.16 1.23
N ILE A 65 2.68 -11.75 1.37
CA ILE A 65 2.47 -13.20 1.33
C ILE A 65 3.03 -13.78 0.02
N TRP A 66 2.76 -13.14 -1.10
CA TRP A 66 3.26 -13.57 -2.40
C TRP A 66 4.81 -13.50 -2.46
N SER A 67 5.42 -12.46 -1.88
CA SER A 67 6.88 -12.35 -1.82
C SER A 67 7.51 -13.49 -1.01
N LEU A 68 6.88 -13.91 0.10
CA LEU A 68 7.32 -15.06 0.90
C LEU A 68 7.19 -16.37 0.11
N TYR A 69 6.12 -16.51 -0.66
CA TYR A 69 5.94 -17.65 -1.55
C TYR A 69 7.06 -17.74 -2.61
N ILE A 70 7.48 -16.61 -3.18
CA ILE A 70 8.60 -16.56 -4.15
C ILE A 70 9.91 -17.05 -3.51
N LEU A 71 10.16 -16.73 -2.23
CA LEU A 71 11.37 -17.19 -1.52
C LEU A 71 11.48 -18.72 -1.46
N ARG A 72 10.35 -19.42 -1.31
CA ARG A 72 10.26 -20.88 -1.17
C ARG A 72 10.15 -21.64 -2.50
N THR A 73 10.02 -20.93 -3.60
CA THR A 73 9.74 -21.50 -4.93
C THR A 73 11.03 -21.87 -5.69
N SER A 74 10.95 -22.75 -6.70
CA SER A 74 12.10 -23.10 -7.57
C SER A 74 12.57 -21.92 -8.43
N ASN A 75 13.82 -21.94 -8.88
CA ASN A 75 14.40 -20.81 -9.64
C ASN A 75 13.65 -20.50 -10.95
N GLU A 76 13.16 -21.52 -11.66
CA GLU A 76 12.36 -21.34 -12.88
C GLU A 76 11.03 -20.61 -12.61
N LYS A 77 10.33 -21.04 -11.56
CA LYS A 77 9.05 -20.46 -11.15
C LYS A 77 9.22 -19.07 -10.53
N LYS A 78 10.38 -18.75 -9.92
CA LYS A 78 10.66 -17.41 -9.37
C LYS A 78 10.51 -16.30 -10.41
N ILE A 79 10.97 -16.52 -11.64
CA ILE A 79 10.87 -15.49 -12.69
C ILE A 79 9.40 -15.20 -13.03
N LYS A 80 8.60 -16.25 -13.19
CA LYS A 80 7.16 -16.15 -13.49
C LYS A 80 6.41 -15.44 -12.36
N HIS A 81 6.63 -15.84 -11.10
CA HIS A 81 5.95 -15.22 -9.97
C HIS A 81 6.45 -13.79 -9.71
N GLN A 82 7.73 -13.49 -9.94
CA GLN A 82 8.25 -12.13 -9.84
C GLN A 82 7.61 -11.20 -10.88
N LYS A 83 7.34 -11.69 -12.10
CA LYS A 83 6.59 -10.94 -13.12
C LYS A 83 5.19 -10.60 -12.62
N PHE A 84 4.47 -11.58 -12.08
CA PHE A 84 3.12 -11.35 -11.55
C PHE A 84 3.10 -10.41 -10.35
N LEU A 85 4.04 -10.58 -9.41
CA LEU A 85 4.20 -9.65 -8.30
C LEU A 85 4.48 -8.23 -8.79
N SER A 86 5.29 -8.06 -9.84
CA SER A 86 5.55 -6.75 -10.43
C SER A 86 4.29 -6.13 -11.03
N ILE A 87 3.48 -6.91 -11.77
CA ILE A 87 2.20 -6.44 -12.32
C ILE A 87 1.24 -6.05 -11.20
N PHE A 88 1.14 -6.86 -10.15
CA PHE A 88 0.33 -6.56 -8.98
C PHE A 88 0.76 -5.24 -8.31
N LEU A 89 2.07 -5.04 -8.12
CA LEU A 89 2.61 -3.81 -7.55
C LEU A 89 2.44 -2.59 -8.47
N ILE A 90 2.42 -2.75 -9.79
CA ILE A 90 2.04 -1.68 -10.72
C ILE A 90 0.61 -1.24 -10.44
N GLY A 91 -0.33 -2.19 -10.36
CA GLY A 91 -1.73 -1.90 -10.03
C GLY A 91 -1.87 -1.21 -8.68
N GLY A 92 -1.21 -1.72 -7.63
CA GLY A 92 -1.20 -1.11 -6.30
C GLY A 92 -0.59 0.30 -6.29
N THR A 93 0.48 0.53 -7.06
CA THR A 93 1.11 1.86 -7.18
C THR A 93 0.16 2.84 -7.87
N ILE A 94 -0.46 2.47 -8.99
CA ILE A 94 -1.44 3.32 -9.69
C ILE A 94 -2.60 3.66 -8.76
N PHE A 95 -3.15 2.65 -8.06
CA PHE A 95 -4.23 2.85 -7.10
C PHE A 95 -3.83 3.82 -5.97
N ALA A 96 -2.68 3.62 -5.34
CA ALA A 96 -2.22 4.46 -4.23
C ALA A 96 -1.97 5.91 -4.68
N TRP A 97 -1.30 6.10 -5.83
CA TRP A 97 -1.02 7.43 -6.37
C TRP A 97 -2.26 8.15 -6.89
N PHE A 98 -3.24 7.43 -7.44
CA PHE A 98 -4.52 8.00 -7.83
C PHE A 98 -5.28 8.57 -6.62
N ASN A 99 -5.38 7.78 -5.54
CA ASN A 99 -6.04 8.22 -4.31
C ASN A 99 -5.28 9.37 -3.63
N LEU A 100 -3.95 9.33 -3.62
CA LEU A 100 -3.13 10.44 -3.14
C LEU A 100 -3.36 11.71 -3.99
N SER A 101 -3.52 11.59 -5.31
CA SER A 101 -3.77 12.74 -6.18
C SER A 101 -5.11 13.40 -5.89
N ILE A 102 -6.15 12.60 -5.61
CA ILE A 102 -7.45 13.10 -5.14
C ILE A 102 -7.29 13.79 -3.78
N GLU A 103 -6.54 13.21 -2.86
CA GLU A 103 -6.28 13.83 -1.55
C GLU A 103 -5.53 15.15 -1.67
N ILE A 104 -4.47 15.20 -2.49
CA ILE A 104 -3.73 16.43 -2.81
C ILE A 104 -4.68 17.49 -3.36
N TYR A 105 -5.52 17.12 -4.34
CA TYR A 105 -6.49 18.04 -4.92
C TYR A 105 -7.43 18.60 -3.86
N ASN A 106 -8.03 17.75 -3.03
CA ASN A 106 -8.95 18.17 -1.96
C ASN A 106 -8.24 19.03 -0.91
N PHE A 107 -7.00 18.68 -0.55
CA PHE A 107 -6.18 19.37 0.44
C PHE A 107 -5.85 20.81 0.04
N TYR A 108 -5.62 21.06 -1.25
CA TYR A 108 -5.34 22.40 -1.77
C TYR A 108 -6.59 23.15 -2.25
N ALA A 109 -7.66 22.45 -2.61
CA ALA A 109 -8.93 23.05 -2.99
C ALA A 109 -9.73 23.59 -1.77
N GLN A 110 -9.55 23.01 -0.58
CA GLN A 110 -10.18 23.49 0.65
C GLN A 110 -9.57 24.82 1.10
N LYS A 111 -10.35 25.90 0.95
CA LYS A 111 -9.96 27.27 1.37
C LYS A 111 -10.25 27.57 2.85
N VAL A 112 -11.20 26.87 3.48
CA VAL A 112 -11.63 27.09 4.87
C VAL A 112 -12.05 25.74 5.49
N GLY A 113 -11.57 25.42 6.70
CA GLY A 113 -11.88 24.17 7.42
C GLY A 113 -10.68 23.24 7.63
N SER A 114 -10.85 22.21 8.47
CA SER A 114 -9.81 21.22 8.78
C SER A 114 -9.53 20.34 7.56
N LYS A 115 -8.27 20.31 7.10
CA LYS A 115 -7.86 19.46 5.97
C LYS A 115 -7.81 18.00 6.41
N LEU A 116 -8.75 17.19 5.92
CA LEU A 116 -8.86 15.78 6.30
C LEU A 116 -8.05 14.89 5.34
N SER A 117 -7.25 13.98 5.90
CA SER A 117 -6.58 12.92 5.14
C SER A 117 -7.57 11.84 4.69
N CYS A 118 -7.12 10.90 3.85
CA CYS A 118 -7.88 9.71 3.46
C CYS A 118 -8.31 8.81 4.65
N SER A 119 -7.68 8.98 5.82
CA SER A 119 -8.04 8.38 7.12
C SER A 119 -9.01 9.24 7.94
N GLY A 120 -9.52 10.34 7.39
CA GLY A 120 -10.38 11.30 8.08
C GLY A 120 -9.68 12.05 9.22
N VAL A 121 -8.34 12.05 9.26
CA VAL A 121 -7.52 12.73 10.28
C VAL A 121 -7.16 14.11 9.78
N ALA A 122 -7.35 15.14 10.62
CA ALA A 122 -6.90 16.49 10.28
C ALA A 122 -5.36 16.51 10.22
N THR A 123 -4.82 17.04 9.13
CA THR A 123 -3.37 17.15 8.92
C THR A 123 -3.02 18.50 8.33
N ASP A 124 -1.92 19.09 8.79
CA ASP A 124 -1.41 20.36 8.26
C ASP A 124 -0.44 20.14 7.10
N ASN A 125 -0.02 18.89 6.87
CA ASN A 125 0.95 18.52 5.84
C ASN A 125 0.51 17.27 5.07
N ILE A 126 0.55 17.35 3.75
CA ILE A 126 0.22 16.23 2.85
C ILE A 126 1.29 15.13 2.86
N PHE A 127 2.55 15.47 3.15
CA PHE A 127 3.66 14.53 3.14
C PHE A 127 3.71 13.63 4.38
N THR A 128 2.90 13.94 5.41
CA THR A 128 2.78 13.13 6.62
C THR A 128 1.55 12.23 6.60
N THR A 129 0.76 12.24 5.51
CA THR A 129 -0.47 11.46 5.45
C THR A 129 -0.18 9.99 5.14
N ALA A 130 -1.06 9.12 5.62
CA ALA A 130 -0.92 7.69 5.41
C ALA A 130 -0.98 7.31 3.92
N CYS A 131 -1.76 8.04 3.11
CA CYS A 131 -1.79 7.86 1.67
C CYS A 131 -0.47 8.24 1.00
N PHE A 132 0.19 9.32 1.41
CA PHE A 132 1.51 9.67 0.89
C PHE A 132 2.53 8.58 1.23
N ILE A 133 2.67 8.23 2.51
CA ILE A 133 3.63 7.23 2.96
C ILE A 133 3.37 5.88 2.29
N GLY A 134 2.11 5.44 2.23
CA GLY A 134 1.71 4.20 1.56
C GLY A 134 2.05 4.20 0.07
N SER A 135 1.79 5.31 -0.64
CA SER A 135 2.12 5.43 -2.07
C SER A 135 3.62 5.30 -2.34
N MET A 136 4.45 5.84 -1.44
CA MET A 136 5.91 5.76 -1.54
C MET A 136 6.42 4.35 -1.29
N ILE A 137 5.85 3.65 -0.29
CA ILE A 137 6.23 2.26 -0.02
C ILE A 137 5.84 1.35 -1.20
N PHE A 138 4.66 1.57 -1.82
CA PHE A 138 4.28 0.86 -3.04
C PHE A 138 5.27 1.10 -4.18
N LEU A 139 5.64 2.37 -4.41
CA LEU A 139 6.58 2.75 -5.47
C LEU A 139 7.97 2.12 -5.26
N VAL A 140 8.52 2.21 -4.05
CA VAL A 140 9.84 1.61 -3.74
C VAL A 140 9.79 0.09 -3.86
N SER A 141 8.69 -0.54 -3.43
CA SER A 141 8.46 -1.98 -3.59
C SER A 141 8.38 -2.37 -5.06
N LEU A 142 7.74 -1.56 -5.90
CA LEU A 142 7.66 -1.77 -7.34
C LEU A 142 9.03 -1.65 -8.02
N ILE A 143 9.79 -0.59 -7.72
CA ILE A 143 11.14 -0.39 -8.26
C ILE A 143 12.03 -1.58 -7.92
N THR A 144 11.97 -2.04 -6.66
CA THR A 144 12.71 -3.22 -6.21
C THR A 144 12.28 -4.47 -6.97
N ALA A 145 10.97 -4.68 -7.14
CA ALA A 145 10.43 -5.84 -7.84
C ALA A 145 10.83 -5.88 -9.33
N LEU A 146 10.77 -4.72 -10.01
CA LEU A 146 11.20 -4.57 -11.40
C LEU A 146 12.70 -4.79 -11.57
N THR A 147 13.50 -4.30 -10.63
CA THR A 147 14.96 -4.50 -10.62
C THR A 147 15.30 -5.99 -10.48
N ILE A 148 14.63 -6.70 -9.58
CA ILE A 148 14.77 -8.16 -9.43
C ILE A 148 14.36 -8.87 -10.71
N TYR A 149 13.20 -8.52 -11.28
CA TYR A 149 12.70 -9.13 -12.52
C TYR A 149 13.66 -8.95 -13.69
N ARG A 150 14.16 -7.73 -13.93
CA ARG A 150 15.14 -7.45 -15.00
C ARG A 150 16.43 -8.26 -14.81
N LYS A 151 16.98 -8.30 -13.60
CA LYS A 151 18.19 -9.08 -13.29
C LYS A 151 17.99 -10.59 -13.51
N ASN A 152 16.82 -11.12 -13.16
CA ASN A 152 16.49 -12.53 -13.39
C ASN A 152 16.36 -12.85 -14.89
N LYS A 153 15.71 -11.96 -15.66
CA LYS A 153 15.48 -12.16 -17.09
C LYS A 153 16.79 -12.19 -17.86
N ASN A 154 17.70 -11.25 -17.58
CA ASN A 154 19.00 -11.21 -18.24
C ASN A 154 19.78 -12.51 -17.98
N LYS A 155 19.84 -12.98 -16.73
CA LYS A 155 20.50 -14.25 -16.39
C LYS A 155 19.94 -15.48 -17.10
N LYS A 156 18.65 -15.48 -17.45
CA LYS A 156 18.03 -16.57 -18.21
C LYS A 156 18.39 -16.51 -19.69
N ASN A 157 18.66 -15.32 -20.22
CA ASN A 157 19.05 -15.14 -21.61
C ASN A 157 20.55 -15.45 -21.84
N ASP A 158 21.37 -15.38 -20.78
CA ASP A 158 22.80 -15.69 -20.81
C ASP A 158 23.11 -17.20 -20.62
N THR A 159 22.10 -18.03 -20.40
CA THR A 159 22.17 -19.50 -20.19
C THR A 159 21.35 -20.23 -21.23
#